data_AF-A0A1Y2J3U9-F1
#
_entry.id   AF-A0A1Y2J3U9-F1
#
_cell.length_a   1.000
_cell.length_b   1.000
_cell.length_c   1.000
_cell.angle_alpha   90.00
_cell.angle_beta   90.00
_cell.angle_gamma   90.00
#
_symmetry.space_group_name_H-M   'P 1'
#
loop_
_entity.id
_entity.type
_entity.pdbx_description
1 polymer ?
#
loop_
_entity_poly.entity_id
_entity_poly.type
_entity_poly.pdbx_seq_one_letter_code
_entity_poly.pdbx_strand_id
1 'polypeptide(L)'
;MAALAARAKCLANTFSFSSRSTQYDSLLPEANTGYPRARTYGVRHGCYMIRVVARRPLRTSLLVLGLLFGAAIAGCLYVLSIPLPPLYSRFHEAELSLPQHNPSLPLPEGKDGKYLWVSNHASKCGWGNAMQELFLNSYLAYRSERGFVFDNYTWSRDESEYSLYNLKPIPSRIPLTAIIRGPIVGGAFPLGTHIPRAVVPEYFYQICQDPVVISSSDVNGALYNPSAETLIQEWTNRMAPHRCVEVELSPPEVFDEHLFADAQRLLDIWPHFSRSPIVQSFSWSALVELAFDNNREVFSPVSPFEPPLSSVPLSEGLARYTPIPGLLALHIRRGDFRGHCYDVLARRSIGYTGFNSFPSLPDRWDLPDDISHGDKRALYTRHCFPDIDMIVERVEQIRHQQHGEQLSHIYIMTNGSPSWVSKLKAALTKKHSWTNIASSRDLMLNPEQKYIAQAVDMLIAQRAQTFVANGFSTLSGMVVMLRMANEMPPSATRHW
;
A
#
# COMPACT_ATOMS: atom_id res chain seq x y z
N MET A 1 31.39 18.28 -32.82
CA MET A 1 30.92 19.61 -32.37
C MET A 1 30.61 19.50 -30.88
N ALA A 2 31.55 19.61 -29.93
CA ALA A 2 32.63 20.58 -29.76
C ALA A 2 32.10 22.03 -29.76
N ALA A 3 31.45 22.43 -28.66
CA ALA A 3 31.63 23.74 -28.00
C ALA A 3 30.67 23.83 -26.79
N LEU A 4 31.13 24.50 -25.73
CA LEU A 4 30.40 24.92 -24.53
C LEU A 4 30.43 23.97 -23.32
N ALA A 5 31.64 23.52 -22.98
CA ALA A 5 32.11 23.59 -21.60
C ALA A 5 32.94 24.89 -21.44
N ALA A 6 32.48 25.83 -20.60
CA ALA A 6 33.32 26.80 -19.87
C ALA A 6 32.45 27.87 -19.18
N ARG A 7 32.33 27.80 -17.85
CA ARG A 7 32.60 28.94 -16.91
C ARG A 7 32.24 28.52 -15.50
N ALA A 8 33.26 28.13 -14.75
CA ALA A 8 33.24 28.01 -13.30
C ALA A 8 34.44 28.78 -12.73
N LYS A 9 34.18 29.50 -11.62
CA LYS A 9 35.06 29.94 -10.51
C LYS A 9 35.20 31.44 -10.26
N CYS A 10 35.37 31.71 -8.94
CA CYS A 10 35.60 32.94 -8.17
C CYS A 10 34.33 33.76 -7.88
N LEU A 11 33.90 34.07 -6.63
CA LEU A 11 34.51 34.19 -5.28
C LEU A 11 33.38 33.92 -4.22
N ALA A 12 33.54 33.06 -3.21
CA ALA A 12 34.12 33.28 -1.88
C ALA A 12 33.31 34.17 -0.88
N ASN A 13 32.72 33.49 0.12
CA ASN A 13 32.65 33.78 1.55
C ASN A 13 31.86 34.97 2.16
N THR A 14 31.44 34.71 3.42
CA THR A 14 30.82 35.56 4.45
C THR A 14 29.29 35.75 4.27
N PHE A 15 28.39 35.46 5.21
CA PHE A 15 28.41 35.57 6.67
C PHE A 15 27.53 34.51 7.35
N SER A 16 27.98 34.04 8.52
CA SER A 16 27.15 33.42 9.54
C SER A 16 26.28 34.47 10.22
N PHE A 17 25.02 34.16 10.55
CA PHE A 17 24.38 34.75 11.72
C PHE A 17 23.44 33.75 12.39
N SER A 18 23.81 33.40 13.62
CA SER A 18 22.96 32.78 14.63
C SER A 18 22.10 33.88 15.25
N SER A 19 20.82 33.63 15.50
CA SER A 19 20.16 34.26 16.64
C SER A 19 19.14 33.30 17.27
N ARG A 20 19.42 32.98 18.54
CA ARG A 20 18.53 32.34 19.48
C ARG A 20 17.41 33.31 19.89
N SER A 21 16.33 32.68 20.34
CA SER A 21 15.18 33.19 21.06
C SER A 21 15.47 34.30 22.08
N THR A 22 14.48 35.18 22.25
CA THR A 22 14.01 35.59 23.59
C THR A 22 12.52 35.94 23.53
N GLN A 23 11.78 35.15 24.28
CA GLN A 23 10.48 35.37 24.89
C GLN A 23 10.52 36.59 25.82
N TYR A 24 9.50 37.46 25.81
CA TYR A 24 8.97 38.20 26.99
C TYR A 24 7.78 39.07 26.57
N ASP A 25 6.59 38.68 27.02
CA ASP A 25 5.37 39.51 27.05
C ASP A 25 4.80 39.40 28.46
N SER A 26 4.82 40.49 29.23
CA SER A 26 3.90 40.75 30.35
C SER A 26 4.09 42.15 30.94
N LEU A 27 2.98 42.90 30.92
CA LEU A 27 2.43 43.73 32.02
C LEU A 27 3.19 44.98 32.50
N LEU A 28 2.62 46.16 32.20
CA LEU A 28 2.54 47.33 33.10
C LEU A 28 1.31 48.21 32.74
N PRO A 29 0.55 48.75 33.73
CA PRO A 29 -0.44 49.81 33.53
C PRO A 29 -0.05 51.18 34.16
N GLU A 30 -0.82 52.21 33.79
CA GLU A 30 -1.02 53.56 34.38
C GLU A 30 0.13 54.60 34.27
N ALA A 31 -0.03 55.72 33.54
CA ALA A 31 -0.80 56.95 33.80
C ALA A 31 -0.09 57.96 34.75
N ASN A 32 0.43 59.08 34.22
CA ASN A 32 -0.03 60.45 34.53
C ASN A 32 0.81 61.60 33.92
N THR A 33 0.07 62.64 33.53
CA THR A 33 0.33 64.11 33.62
C THR A 33 1.51 64.78 32.91
N GLY A 34 1.19 65.87 32.20
CA GLY A 34 2.04 67.07 32.16
C GLY A 34 2.15 67.82 30.82
N TYR A 35 1.13 68.58 30.43
CA TYR A 35 1.28 69.79 29.59
C TYR A 35 1.92 70.93 30.42
N PRO A 36 2.53 72.03 29.88
CA PRO A 36 2.00 72.78 28.73
C PRO A 36 2.97 73.57 27.80
N ARG A 37 2.34 74.11 26.74
CA ARG A 37 2.56 75.41 26.04
C ARG A 37 3.66 75.60 24.98
N ALA A 38 3.16 75.63 23.75
CA ALA A 38 3.14 76.79 22.82
C ALA A 38 4.46 77.35 22.25
N ARG A 39 4.59 77.26 20.91
CA ARG A 39 4.81 78.43 20.05
C ARG A 39 4.46 78.13 18.59
N THR A 40 3.61 79.02 18.06
CA THR A 40 3.18 79.17 16.67
C THR A 40 4.26 79.85 15.83
N TYR A 41 4.48 79.36 14.61
CA TYR A 41 4.83 80.17 13.43
C TYR A 41 4.26 79.48 12.19
N GLY A 42 3.39 80.19 11.47
CA GLY A 42 2.87 79.76 10.17
C GLY A 42 3.64 80.40 9.03
N VAL A 43 3.69 79.73 7.87
CA VAL A 43 3.82 80.36 6.54
C VAL A 43 3.08 79.53 5.50
N ARG A 44 2.48 80.26 4.56
CA ARG A 44 1.55 79.92 3.49
C ARG A 44 2.14 79.12 2.30
N HIS A 45 1.20 78.44 1.63
CA HIS A 45 1.05 78.21 0.18
C HIS A 45 2.12 77.48 -0.63
N GLY A 46 1.64 76.42 -1.32
CA GLY A 46 2.29 75.87 -2.50
C GLY A 46 1.67 74.56 -2.95
N CYS A 47 0.52 74.62 -3.63
CA CYS A 47 0.06 73.51 -4.47
C CYS A 47 1.10 73.27 -5.57
N TYR A 48 1.81 72.14 -5.53
CA TYR A 48 2.32 71.48 -6.73
C TYR A 48 2.41 69.96 -6.49
N MET A 49 1.44 69.26 -7.07
CA MET A 49 1.62 67.98 -7.78
C MET A 49 2.14 66.78 -6.96
N ILE A 50 1.18 66.15 -6.29
CA ILE A 50 0.84 64.72 -6.46
C ILE A 50 1.50 64.13 -7.72
N ARG A 51 2.57 63.33 -7.59
CA ARG A 51 2.98 62.35 -8.63
C ARG A 51 3.99 61.27 -8.20
N VAL A 52 4.37 61.15 -6.93
CA VAL A 52 5.39 60.17 -6.50
C VAL A 52 4.88 59.07 -5.57
N VAL A 53 3.72 59.23 -4.92
CA VAL A 53 3.24 58.24 -3.92
C VAL A 53 2.40 57.10 -4.51
N ALA A 54 1.81 57.25 -5.71
CA ALA A 54 1.03 56.20 -6.36
C ALA A 54 1.87 55.12 -7.10
N ARG A 55 3.19 55.32 -7.26
CA ARG A 55 4.06 54.40 -8.01
C ARG A 55 4.68 53.28 -7.18
N ARG A 56 4.68 53.39 -5.85
CA ARG A 56 5.17 52.35 -4.94
C ARG A 56 4.26 51.12 -4.86
N PRO A 57 2.92 51.23 -4.69
CA PRO A 57 2.05 50.05 -4.61
C PRO A 57 2.00 49.27 -5.93
N LEU A 58 2.03 49.95 -7.09
CA LEU A 58 2.01 49.30 -8.40
C LEU A 58 3.29 48.48 -8.66
N ARG A 59 4.46 48.98 -8.25
CA ARG A 59 5.73 48.25 -8.37
C ARG A 59 5.76 47.00 -7.50
N THR A 60 5.31 47.09 -6.25
CA THR A 60 5.18 45.91 -5.37
C THR A 60 4.16 44.91 -5.90
N SER A 61 3.01 45.36 -6.41
CA SER A 61 2.01 44.46 -7.00
C SER A 61 2.53 43.76 -8.25
N LEU A 62 3.24 44.47 -9.15
CA LEU A 62 3.85 43.87 -10.33
C LEU A 62 4.98 42.88 -9.98
N LEU A 63 5.76 43.16 -8.93
CA LEU A 63 6.77 42.23 -8.41
C LEU A 63 6.14 40.96 -7.83
N VAL A 64 5.07 41.10 -7.03
CA VAL A 64 4.33 39.96 -6.48
C VAL A 64 3.69 39.15 -7.61
N LEU A 65 3.06 39.80 -8.60
CA LEU A 65 2.46 39.13 -9.74
C LEU A 65 3.51 38.40 -10.60
N GLY A 66 4.68 39.03 -10.81
CA GLY A 66 5.81 38.42 -11.51
C GLY A 66 6.39 37.22 -10.76
N LEU A 67 6.47 37.28 -9.43
CA LEU A 67 6.88 36.14 -8.60
C LEU A 67 5.86 35.00 -8.64
N LEU A 68 4.56 35.31 -8.56
CA LEU A 68 3.49 34.30 -8.67
C LEU A 68 3.47 33.67 -10.06
N PHE A 69 3.63 34.45 -11.12
CA PHE A 69 3.70 33.95 -12.49
C PHE A 69 4.96 33.11 -12.72
N GLY A 70 6.12 33.56 -12.20
CA GLY A 70 7.36 32.79 -12.24
C GLY A 70 7.25 31.47 -11.46
N ALA A 71 6.63 31.48 -10.28
CA ALA A 71 6.36 30.28 -9.49
C ALA A 71 5.37 29.35 -10.19
N ALA A 72 4.34 29.87 -10.86
CA ALA A 72 3.40 29.09 -11.65
C ALA A 72 4.09 28.44 -12.86
N ILE A 73 4.92 29.18 -13.61
CA ILE A 73 5.71 28.61 -14.71
C ILE A 73 6.66 27.53 -14.19
N ALA A 74 7.39 27.81 -13.11
CA ALA A 74 8.30 26.84 -12.52
C ALA A 74 7.55 25.58 -12.04
N GLY A 75 6.36 25.75 -11.45
CA GLY A 75 5.47 24.66 -11.08
C GLY A 75 4.99 23.85 -12.28
N CYS A 76 4.54 24.50 -13.35
CA CYS A 76 4.13 23.84 -14.59
C CYS A 76 5.30 23.09 -15.25
N LEU A 77 6.47 23.71 -15.35
CA LEU A 77 7.68 23.07 -15.88
C LEU A 77 8.11 21.89 -15.01
N TYR A 78 8.02 22.00 -13.69
CA TYR A 78 8.28 20.89 -12.77
C TYR A 78 7.31 19.73 -13.01
N VAL A 79 6.01 19.98 -13.09
CA VAL A 79 4.99 18.95 -13.36
C VAL A 79 5.22 18.29 -14.72
N LEU A 80 5.49 19.08 -15.77
CA LEU A 80 5.79 18.57 -17.11
C LEU A 80 7.12 17.79 -17.18
N SER A 81 8.03 18.01 -16.24
CA SER A 81 9.29 17.27 -16.12
C SER A 81 9.18 15.98 -15.31
N ILE A 82 8.03 15.70 -14.68
CA ILE A 82 7.83 14.44 -13.97
C ILE A 82 7.79 13.31 -15.01
N PRO A 83 8.74 12.37 -14.99
CA PRO A 83 8.70 11.25 -15.91
C PRO A 83 7.42 10.45 -15.67
N LEU A 84 6.72 10.13 -16.77
CA LEU A 84 5.53 9.31 -16.71
C LEU A 84 5.88 7.91 -16.18
N PRO A 85 4.98 7.29 -15.40
CA PRO A 85 5.20 5.96 -14.89
C PRO A 85 5.20 4.92 -16.03
N PRO A 86 5.79 3.74 -15.84
CA PRO A 86 5.76 2.70 -16.85
C PRO A 86 4.35 2.10 -16.98
N LEU A 87 3.99 1.70 -18.19
CA LEU A 87 2.71 1.05 -18.52
C LEU A 87 2.79 -0.49 -18.55
N TYR A 88 3.98 -1.06 -18.33
CA TYR A 88 4.18 -2.52 -18.26
C TYR A 88 3.69 -3.30 -19.49
N SER A 89 3.73 -2.70 -20.70
CA SER A 89 3.20 -3.32 -21.92
C SER A 89 3.74 -4.73 -22.16
N ARG A 90 5.04 -4.97 -21.88
CA ARG A 90 5.66 -6.30 -21.99
C ARG A 90 5.02 -7.38 -21.11
N PHE A 91 4.48 -7.00 -19.94
CA PHE A 91 3.78 -7.93 -19.06
C PHE A 91 2.38 -8.22 -19.61
N HIS A 92 1.68 -7.19 -20.07
CA HIS A 92 0.36 -7.36 -20.70
C HIS A 92 0.45 -8.20 -22.00
N GLU A 93 1.45 -7.95 -22.86
CA GLU A 93 1.71 -8.77 -24.06
C GLU A 93 2.03 -10.23 -23.70
N ALA A 94 2.76 -10.47 -22.60
CA ALA A 94 3.01 -11.81 -22.09
C ALA A 94 1.75 -12.49 -21.55
N GLU A 95 0.85 -11.74 -20.90
CA GLU A 95 -0.45 -12.22 -20.46
C GLU A 95 -1.33 -12.60 -21.66
N LEU A 96 -1.43 -11.75 -22.69
CA LEU A 96 -2.18 -12.04 -23.91
C LEU A 96 -1.69 -13.30 -24.64
N SER A 97 -0.38 -13.59 -24.56
CA SER A 97 0.25 -14.73 -25.23
C SER A 97 0.35 -16.01 -24.38
N LEU A 98 -0.36 -16.07 -23.24
CA LEU A 98 -0.37 -17.27 -22.41
C LEU A 98 -0.84 -18.52 -23.18
N PRO A 99 -0.21 -19.69 -22.98
CA PRO A 99 -0.45 -20.88 -23.80
C PRO A 99 -1.88 -21.43 -23.69
N GLN A 100 -2.57 -21.18 -22.57
CA GLN A 100 -3.98 -21.53 -22.38
C GLN A 100 -4.94 -20.68 -23.24
N HIS A 101 -4.49 -19.57 -23.83
CA HIS A 101 -5.28 -18.75 -24.75
C HIS A 101 -5.40 -19.35 -26.15
N ASN A 102 -5.54 -20.66 -26.24
CA ASN A 102 -5.79 -21.39 -27.47
C ASN A 102 -7.19 -22.02 -27.39
N PRO A 103 -8.18 -21.53 -28.19
CA PRO A 103 -9.55 -22.05 -28.16
C PRO A 103 -9.67 -23.54 -28.52
N SER A 104 -8.67 -24.12 -29.17
CA SER A 104 -8.67 -25.51 -29.63
C SER A 104 -8.14 -26.51 -28.60
N LEU A 105 -7.75 -26.06 -27.41
CA LEU A 105 -7.31 -26.94 -26.34
C LEU A 105 -8.46 -27.85 -25.88
N PRO A 106 -8.16 -29.11 -25.49
CA PRO A 106 -9.15 -30.00 -24.91
C PRO A 106 -9.56 -29.54 -23.51
N LEU A 107 -10.65 -30.11 -23.01
CA LEU A 107 -11.06 -29.97 -21.62
C LEU A 107 -9.90 -30.30 -20.66
N PRO A 108 -9.75 -29.56 -19.54
CA PRO A 108 -10.69 -28.54 -19.06
C PRO A 108 -10.53 -27.16 -19.72
N GLU A 109 -9.55 -26.97 -20.59
CA GLU A 109 -9.25 -25.66 -21.22
C GLU A 109 -10.02 -25.46 -22.54
N GLY A 110 -9.65 -24.41 -23.28
CA GLY A 110 -10.19 -24.13 -24.59
C GLY A 110 -11.59 -23.55 -24.54
N LYS A 111 -12.22 -23.52 -25.72
CA LYS A 111 -13.56 -22.96 -25.92
C LYS A 111 -14.67 -23.68 -25.15
N ASP A 112 -14.44 -24.93 -24.75
CA ASP A 112 -15.42 -25.76 -24.03
C ASP A 112 -15.19 -25.74 -22.51
N GLY A 113 -14.12 -25.08 -22.04
CA GLY A 113 -13.83 -24.88 -20.62
C GLY A 113 -14.83 -23.98 -19.91
N LYS A 114 -14.90 -24.07 -18.57
CA LYS A 114 -15.74 -23.22 -17.72
C LYS A 114 -14.93 -22.04 -17.18
N TYR A 115 -15.49 -20.84 -17.20
CA TYR A 115 -14.76 -19.63 -16.79
C TYR A 115 -15.62 -18.73 -15.88
N LEU A 116 -14.96 -18.00 -14.99
CA LEU A 116 -15.56 -17.00 -14.10
C LEU A 116 -14.83 -15.67 -14.28
N TRP A 117 -15.56 -14.68 -14.79
CA TRP A 117 -15.11 -13.30 -14.87
C TRP A 117 -15.77 -12.44 -13.81
N VAL A 118 -14.98 -11.90 -12.88
CA VAL A 118 -15.48 -10.97 -11.86
C VAL A 118 -15.23 -9.55 -12.35
N SER A 119 -16.13 -9.03 -13.17
CA SER A 119 -15.92 -7.72 -13.79
C SER A 119 -15.86 -6.59 -12.74
N ASN A 120 -16.62 -6.71 -11.64
CA ASN A 120 -16.64 -5.79 -10.50
C ASN A 120 -15.49 -5.96 -9.49
N HIS A 121 -14.32 -6.47 -9.91
CA HIS A 121 -13.16 -6.57 -9.02
C HIS A 121 -12.73 -5.20 -8.44
N ALA A 122 -12.10 -5.23 -7.27
CA ALA A 122 -11.55 -4.05 -6.58
C ALA A 122 -10.81 -3.09 -7.51
N SER A 123 -11.21 -1.82 -7.44
CA SER A 123 -10.50 -0.72 -8.10
C SER A 123 -10.43 0.51 -7.19
N LYS A 124 -9.62 1.51 -7.56
CA LYS A 124 -9.45 2.78 -6.80
C LYS A 124 -9.04 2.58 -5.33
N CYS A 125 -8.39 1.46 -5.01
CA CYS A 125 -7.98 1.12 -3.65
C CYS A 125 -6.53 0.64 -3.61
N GLY A 126 -5.97 0.55 -2.41
CA GLY A 126 -4.60 0.07 -2.21
C GLY A 126 -4.46 -1.44 -2.43
N TRP A 127 -3.24 -1.87 -2.78
CA TRP A 127 -2.93 -3.27 -3.10
C TRP A 127 -3.41 -4.29 -2.07
N GLY A 128 -3.37 -3.99 -0.76
CA GLY A 128 -3.88 -4.91 0.26
C GLY A 128 -5.36 -5.25 0.09
N ASN A 129 -6.20 -4.28 -0.29
CA ASN A 129 -7.63 -4.48 -0.56
C ASN A 129 -7.85 -5.23 -1.88
N ALA A 130 -7.09 -4.89 -2.92
CA ALA A 130 -7.19 -5.58 -4.20
C ALA A 130 -6.72 -7.04 -4.12
N MET A 131 -5.63 -7.29 -3.38
CA MET A 131 -5.04 -8.61 -3.25
C MET A 131 -5.94 -9.57 -2.45
N GLN A 132 -6.55 -9.13 -1.33
CA GLN A 132 -7.47 -10.00 -0.58
C GLN A 132 -8.67 -10.45 -1.43
N GLU A 133 -9.25 -9.55 -2.21
CA GLU A 133 -10.38 -9.89 -3.08
C GLU A 133 -9.95 -10.76 -4.25
N LEU A 134 -8.79 -10.47 -4.86
CA LEU A 134 -8.19 -11.28 -5.91
C LEU A 134 -8.01 -12.74 -5.47
N PHE A 135 -7.51 -12.97 -4.25
CA PHE A 135 -7.35 -14.31 -3.69
C PHE A 135 -8.68 -15.03 -3.50
N LEU A 136 -9.70 -14.37 -2.96
CA LEU A 136 -11.02 -14.98 -2.75
C LEU A 136 -11.76 -15.22 -4.06
N ASN A 137 -11.71 -14.29 -5.02
CA ASN A 137 -12.31 -14.48 -6.35
C ASN A 137 -11.65 -15.63 -7.11
N SER A 138 -10.30 -15.74 -7.03
CA SER A 138 -9.57 -16.87 -7.60
C SER A 138 -9.91 -18.19 -6.91
N TYR A 139 -10.09 -18.16 -5.59
CA TYR A 139 -10.51 -19.35 -4.83
C TYR A 139 -11.95 -19.76 -5.13
N LEU A 140 -12.86 -18.82 -5.34
CA LEU A 140 -14.23 -19.08 -5.80
C LEU A 140 -14.23 -19.74 -7.18
N ALA A 141 -13.43 -19.23 -8.13
CA ALA A 141 -13.28 -19.86 -9.44
C ALA A 141 -12.76 -21.30 -9.30
N TYR A 142 -11.72 -21.51 -8.49
CA TYR A 142 -11.18 -22.84 -8.19
C TYR A 142 -12.24 -23.77 -7.57
N ARG A 143 -12.98 -23.31 -6.55
CA ARG A 143 -14.02 -24.09 -5.86
C ARG A 143 -15.23 -24.43 -6.73
N SER A 144 -15.46 -23.64 -7.78
CA SER A 144 -16.53 -23.86 -8.75
C SER A 144 -16.06 -24.55 -10.04
N GLU A 145 -14.83 -25.09 -10.06
CA GLU A 145 -14.20 -25.79 -11.19
C GLU A 145 -14.11 -24.93 -12.46
N ARG A 146 -13.75 -23.65 -12.29
CA ARG A 146 -13.64 -22.65 -13.36
C ARG A 146 -12.23 -22.11 -13.47
N GLY A 147 -11.83 -21.79 -14.69
CA GLY A 147 -10.72 -20.90 -14.95
C GLY A 147 -11.09 -19.50 -14.48
N PHE A 148 -10.28 -18.94 -13.59
CA PHE A 148 -10.42 -17.55 -13.18
C PHE A 148 -10.08 -16.63 -14.35
N VAL A 149 -10.87 -15.61 -14.59
CA VAL A 149 -10.50 -14.56 -15.54
C VAL A 149 -9.87 -13.44 -14.73
N PHE A 150 -8.54 -13.29 -14.85
CA PHE A 150 -7.78 -12.31 -14.09
C PHE A 150 -7.54 -11.07 -14.93
N ASP A 151 -7.57 -9.90 -14.29
CA ASP A 151 -7.33 -8.59 -14.92
C ASP A 151 -6.37 -7.79 -14.05
N ASN A 152 -5.94 -6.64 -14.54
CA ASN A 152 -4.99 -5.74 -13.94
C ASN A 152 -5.33 -5.36 -12.49
N TYR A 153 -4.28 -5.03 -11.72
CA TYR A 153 -4.45 -4.17 -10.55
C TYR A 153 -4.84 -2.76 -11.02
N THR A 154 -6.09 -2.39 -10.76
CA THR A 154 -6.75 -1.25 -11.41
C THR A 154 -6.98 -0.08 -10.46
N TRP A 155 -6.37 1.07 -10.76
CA TRP A 155 -6.70 2.34 -10.13
C TRP A 155 -7.85 3.06 -10.84
N SER A 156 -7.84 3.12 -12.17
CA SER A 156 -8.98 3.65 -12.94
C SER A 156 -9.33 2.74 -14.11
N ARG A 157 -10.63 2.63 -14.38
CA ARG A 157 -11.21 1.89 -15.51
C ARG A 157 -11.40 2.78 -16.75
N ASP A 158 -11.17 4.08 -16.64
CA ASP A 158 -11.33 5.04 -17.74
C ASP A 158 -10.30 4.81 -18.86
N GLU A 159 -10.51 5.43 -20.02
CA GLU A 159 -9.61 5.28 -21.19
C GLU A 159 -8.17 5.77 -20.96
N SER A 160 -7.91 6.55 -19.91
CA SER A 160 -6.58 7.08 -19.63
C SER A 160 -5.64 6.03 -19.05
N GLU A 161 -4.48 5.86 -19.69
CA GLU A 161 -3.36 5.02 -19.21
C GLU A 161 -2.76 5.48 -17.88
N TYR A 162 -2.99 6.75 -17.51
CA TYR A 162 -2.48 7.36 -16.28
C TYR A 162 -3.59 7.89 -15.40
N SER A 163 -3.37 7.77 -14.09
CA SER A 163 -4.21 8.31 -13.02
C SER A 163 -3.40 9.24 -12.12
N LEU A 164 -4.07 10.03 -11.29
CA LEU A 164 -3.41 10.86 -10.27
C LEU A 164 -3.63 10.30 -8.87
N TYR A 165 -2.54 10.16 -8.13
CA TYR A 165 -2.56 9.84 -6.70
C TYR A 165 -1.63 10.78 -5.94
N ASN A 166 -2.16 11.48 -4.94
CA ASN A 166 -1.43 12.53 -4.21
C ASN A 166 -0.72 13.54 -5.16
N LEU A 167 -1.46 13.97 -6.20
CA LEU A 167 -0.98 14.89 -7.24
C LEU A 167 0.21 14.37 -8.06
N LYS A 168 0.47 13.06 -8.05
CA LYS A 168 1.52 12.42 -8.85
C LYS A 168 0.90 11.45 -9.87
N PRO A 169 1.41 11.41 -11.10
CA PRO A 169 0.98 10.42 -12.07
C PRO A 169 1.35 9.02 -11.59
N ILE A 170 0.40 8.10 -11.70
CA ILE A 170 0.56 6.67 -11.49
C ILE A 170 -0.04 5.92 -12.70
N PRO A 171 0.38 4.69 -13.00
CA PRO A 171 -0.32 3.87 -13.97
C PRO A 171 -1.77 3.70 -13.54
N SER A 172 -2.72 3.82 -14.47
CA SER A 172 -4.12 3.49 -14.18
C SER A 172 -4.32 1.99 -13.95
N ARG A 173 -3.49 1.17 -14.59
CA ARG A 173 -3.55 -0.29 -14.58
C ARG A 173 -2.14 -0.86 -14.51
N ILE A 174 -1.95 -1.91 -13.72
CA ILE A 174 -0.71 -2.69 -13.67
C ILE A 174 -1.07 -4.16 -13.91
N PRO A 175 -0.53 -4.80 -14.97
CA PRO A 175 -0.68 -6.24 -15.21
C PRO A 175 -0.34 -7.04 -13.96
N LEU A 176 -1.21 -7.98 -13.57
CA LEU A 176 -1.00 -8.73 -12.32
C LEU A 176 0.29 -9.56 -12.37
N THR A 177 0.72 -10.02 -13.55
CA THR A 177 2.00 -10.73 -13.72
C THR A 177 3.23 -9.85 -13.44
N ALA A 178 3.08 -8.53 -13.39
CA ALA A 178 4.13 -7.62 -12.90
C ALA A 178 4.27 -7.65 -11.37
N ILE A 179 3.26 -8.14 -10.64
CA ILE A 179 3.21 -8.15 -9.17
C ILE A 179 3.30 -9.58 -8.61
N ILE A 180 2.56 -10.53 -9.18
CA ILE A 180 2.41 -11.90 -8.67
C ILE A 180 2.60 -12.95 -9.78
N ARG A 181 2.70 -14.21 -9.36
CA ARG A 181 2.79 -15.44 -10.17
C ARG A 181 1.99 -16.55 -9.49
N GLY A 182 1.74 -17.61 -10.26
CA GLY A 182 0.99 -18.77 -9.81
C GLY A 182 -0.36 -18.89 -10.50
N PRO A 183 -1.21 -19.82 -10.05
CA PRO A 183 -2.47 -20.13 -10.73
C PRO A 183 -3.42 -18.94 -10.91
N ILE A 184 -3.39 -17.97 -10.00
CA ILE A 184 -4.20 -16.73 -10.05
C ILE A 184 -4.02 -15.98 -11.38
N VAL A 185 -2.81 -15.97 -11.93
CA VAL A 185 -2.45 -15.24 -13.17
C VAL A 185 -2.03 -16.18 -14.30
N GLY A 186 -2.64 -17.37 -14.34
CA GLY A 186 -2.46 -18.32 -15.45
C GLY A 186 -1.26 -19.25 -15.31
N GLY A 187 -0.62 -19.31 -14.13
CA GLY A 187 0.37 -20.33 -13.81
C GLY A 187 -0.24 -21.74 -13.75
N ALA A 188 0.61 -22.76 -13.82
CA ALA A 188 0.17 -24.15 -13.76
C ALA A 188 -0.39 -24.51 -12.37
N PHE A 189 -1.46 -25.32 -12.36
CA PHE A 189 -1.91 -26.02 -11.16
C PHE A 189 -1.01 -27.25 -10.87
N PRO A 190 -1.02 -27.76 -9.62
CA PRO A 190 -0.42 -29.05 -9.31
C PRO A 190 -0.98 -30.18 -10.19
N LEU A 191 -0.15 -31.19 -10.43
CA LEU A 191 -0.52 -32.37 -11.24
C LEU A 191 -1.81 -33.03 -10.70
N GLY A 192 -2.67 -33.45 -11.62
CA GLY A 192 -3.96 -34.06 -11.30
C GLY A 192 -5.12 -33.08 -11.08
N THR A 193 -4.86 -31.77 -11.17
CA THR A 193 -5.93 -30.77 -11.14
C THR A 193 -6.63 -30.70 -12.50
N HIS A 194 -7.95 -30.93 -12.54
CA HIS A 194 -8.77 -30.88 -13.75
C HIS A 194 -9.53 -29.54 -13.89
N ILE A 195 -8.87 -28.43 -13.59
CA ILE A 195 -9.45 -27.07 -13.65
C ILE A 195 -8.73 -26.27 -14.74
N PRO A 196 -9.44 -25.49 -15.56
CA PRO A 196 -8.80 -24.66 -16.58
C PRO A 196 -7.86 -23.64 -15.94
N ARG A 197 -6.72 -23.35 -16.57
CA ARG A 197 -5.86 -22.25 -16.10
C ARG A 197 -6.56 -20.91 -16.24
N ALA A 198 -6.14 -19.95 -15.41
CA ALA A 198 -6.67 -18.61 -15.47
C ALA A 198 -6.30 -17.91 -16.78
N VAL A 199 -7.20 -17.07 -17.28
CA VAL A 199 -7.13 -16.40 -18.60
C VAL A 199 -7.40 -14.91 -18.46
N VAL A 200 -7.06 -14.13 -19.49
CA VAL A 200 -7.37 -12.69 -19.55
C VAL A 200 -8.77 -12.42 -20.11
N PRO A 201 -9.37 -11.25 -19.84
CA PRO A 201 -10.72 -10.91 -20.32
C PRO A 201 -10.86 -10.99 -21.84
N GLU A 202 -9.84 -10.63 -22.60
CA GLU A 202 -9.84 -10.68 -24.07
C GLU A 202 -10.08 -12.10 -24.58
N TYR A 203 -9.43 -13.10 -23.97
CA TYR A 203 -9.65 -14.50 -24.30
C TYR A 203 -11.04 -14.95 -23.85
N PHE A 204 -11.47 -14.57 -22.64
CA PHE A 204 -12.81 -14.89 -22.14
C PHE A 204 -13.89 -14.42 -23.11
N TYR A 205 -13.90 -13.15 -23.51
CA TYR A 205 -14.89 -12.61 -24.44
C TYR A 205 -14.78 -13.21 -25.86
N GLN A 206 -13.60 -13.71 -26.25
CA GLN A 206 -13.46 -14.45 -27.51
C GLN A 206 -14.22 -15.79 -27.49
N ILE A 207 -14.16 -16.54 -26.39
CA ILE A 207 -14.74 -17.90 -26.28
C ILE A 207 -16.11 -17.96 -25.59
N CYS A 208 -16.51 -16.88 -24.92
CA CYS A 208 -17.77 -16.72 -24.21
C CYS A 208 -18.54 -15.54 -24.82
N GLN A 209 -19.15 -15.73 -25.99
CA GLN A 209 -19.87 -14.66 -26.70
C GLN A 209 -21.13 -14.20 -25.96
N ASP A 210 -21.79 -15.11 -25.22
CA ASP A 210 -22.99 -14.85 -24.44
C ASP A 210 -22.82 -15.38 -22.99
N PRO A 211 -21.97 -14.75 -22.16
CA PRO A 211 -21.80 -15.18 -20.79
C PRO A 211 -23.07 -14.88 -19.98
N VAL A 212 -23.39 -15.73 -19.01
CA VAL A 212 -24.46 -15.41 -18.07
C VAL A 212 -23.95 -14.37 -17.09
N VAL A 213 -24.58 -13.20 -17.12
CA VAL A 213 -24.29 -12.11 -16.19
C VAL A 213 -25.11 -12.31 -14.91
N ILE A 214 -24.46 -12.28 -13.76
CA ILE A 214 -25.08 -12.49 -12.45
C ILE A 214 -24.77 -11.29 -11.56
N SER A 215 -25.80 -10.65 -11.02
CA SER A 215 -25.63 -9.56 -10.06
C SER A 215 -25.26 -10.12 -8.69
N SER A 216 -24.28 -9.50 -8.02
CA SER A 216 -23.98 -9.87 -6.63
C SER A 216 -25.15 -9.61 -5.70
N SER A 217 -26.00 -8.63 -6.01
CA SER A 217 -27.20 -8.35 -5.21
C SER A 217 -28.18 -9.53 -5.23
N ASP A 218 -28.29 -10.25 -6.34
CA ASP A 218 -29.21 -11.39 -6.49
C ASP A 218 -28.79 -12.59 -5.64
N VAL A 219 -27.48 -12.75 -5.40
CA VAL A 219 -26.91 -13.86 -4.62
C VAL A 219 -26.74 -13.44 -3.17
N ASN A 220 -26.00 -12.37 -2.93
CA ASN A 220 -25.63 -11.92 -1.59
C ASN A 220 -26.83 -11.32 -0.84
N GLY A 221 -27.74 -10.62 -1.53
CA GLY A 221 -28.88 -9.93 -0.92
C GLY A 221 -29.92 -10.86 -0.31
N ALA A 222 -29.94 -12.13 -0.70
CA ALA A 222 -30.79 -13.16 -0.09
C ALA A 222 -30.22 -13.70 1.25
N LEU A 223 -28.98 -13.35 1.59
CA LEU A 223 -28.26 -13.90 2.73
C LEU A 223 -28.13 -12.87 3.85
N TYR A 224 -28.33 -13.29 5.10
CA TYR A 224 -28.12 -12.45 6.27
C TYR A 224 -26.72 -12.67 6.85
N ASN A 225 -25.85 -11.66 6.74
CA ASN A 225 -24.46 -11.68 7.24
C ASN A 225 -23.71 -12.99 6.88
N PRO A 226 -23.67 -13.40 5.61
CA PRO A 226 -23.08 -14.68 5.22
C PRO A 226 -21.58 -14.70 5.50
N SER A 227 -21.08 -15.87 5.88
CA SER A 227 -19.66 -16.15 5.97
C SER A 227 -19.03 -16.33 4.59
N ALA A 228 -17.70 -16.35 4.51
CA ALA A 228 -16.99 -16.52 3.24
C ALA A 228 -17.28 -17.90 2.61
N GLU A 229 -17.38 -18.97 3.42
CA GLU A 229 -17.70 -20.31 2.90
C GLU A 229 -19.13 -20.37 2.40
N THR A 230 -20.07 -19.70 3.10
CA THR A 230 -21.47 -19.59 2.67
C THR A 230 -21.55 -18.87 1.31
N LEU A 231 -20.87 -17.74 1.17
CA LEU A 231 -20.82 -17.02 -0.11
C LEU A 231 -20.26 -17.90 -1.23
N ILE A 232 -19.15 -18.60 -0.98
CA ILE A 232 -18.54 -19.49 -1.98
C ILE A 232 -19.51 -20.59 -2.40
N GLN A 233 -20.22 -21.19 -1.45
CA GLN A 233 -21.17 -22.26 -1.74
C GLN A 233 -22.36 -21.75 -2.56
N GLU A 234 -22.95 -20.62 -2.17
CA GLU A 234 -24.11 -20.04 -2.87
C GLU A 234 -23.75 -19.58 -4.29
N TRP A 235 -22.61 -18.92 -4.45
CA TRP A 235 -22.11 -18.57 -5.78
C TRP A 235 -21.81 -19.82 -6.63
N THR A 236 -21.19 -20.85 -6.05
CA THR A 236 -20.94 -22.11 -6.76
C THR A 236 -22.25 -22.74 -7.25
N ASN A 237 -23.27 -22.79 -6.40
CA ASN A 237 -24.59 -23.31 -6.74
C ASN A 237 -25.25 -22.49 -7.86
N ARG A 238 -25.24 -21.15 -7.71
CA ARG A 238 -25.84 -20.23 -8.68
C ARG A 238 -25.20 -20.32 -10.06
N MET A 239 -23.89 -20.57 -10.11
CA MET A 239 -23.12 -20.68 -11.35
C MET A 239 -23.18 -22.07 -11.99
N ALA A 240 -23.49 -23.13 -11.23
CA ALA A 240 -23.36 -24.53 -11.68
C ALA A 240 -23.95 -24.84 -13.09
N PRO A 241 -25.11 -24.29 -13.49
CA PRO A 241 -25.69 -24.57 -14.82
C PRO A 241 -24.95 -23.92 -15.99
N HIS A 242 -24.04 -22.98 -15.74
CA HIS A 242 -23.50 -22.07 -16.75
C HIS A 242 -22.02 -22.33 -17.00
N ARG A 243 -21.58 -22.38 -18.26
CA ARG A 243 -20.16 -22.54 -18.60
C ARG A 243 -19.37 -21.25 -18.41
N CYS A 244 -19.88 -20.15 -18.96
CA CYS A 244 -19.29 -18.82 -18.83
C CYS A 244 -20.15 -17.98 -17.91
N VAL A 245 -19.54 -17.46 -16.84
CA VAL A 245 -20.21 -16.56 -15.90
C VAL A 245 -19.43 -15.27 -15.83
N GLU A 246 -20.16 -14.16 -15.91
CA GLU A 246 -19.67 -12.83 -15.61
C GLU A 246 -20.42 -12.30 -14.38
N VAL A 247 -19.69 -11.86 -13.36
CA VAL A 247 -20.28 -11.07 -12.28
C VAL A 247 -20.49 -9.66 -12.81
N GLU A 248 -21.70 -9.14 -12.64
CA GLU A 248 -22.09 -7.80 -13.09
C GLU A 248 -21.13 -6.72 -12.54
N LEU A 249 -20.79 -5.72 -13.36
CA LEU A 249 -19.98 -4.55 -12.97
C LEU A 249 -20.81 -3.57 -12.12
N SER A 250 -21.30 -4.02 -10.98
CA SER A 250 -22.13 -3.23 -10.06
C SER A 250 -21.94 -3.68 -8.63
N PRO A 251 -21.92 -2.75 -7.65
CA PRO A 251 -21.93 -3.10 -6.24
C PRO A 251 -23.18 -3.92 -5.83
N PRO A 252 -23.07 -4.74 -4.78
CA PRO A 252 -21.87 -4.99 -3.98
C PRO A 252 -20.85 -5.90 -4.71
N GLU A 253 -19.61 -5.91 -4.25
CA GLU A 253 -18.63 -6.93 -4.63
C GLU A 253 -19.08 -8.33 -4.16
N VAL A 254 -18.55 -9.39 -4.79
CA VAL A 254 -18.80 -10.78 -4.34
C VAL A 254 -18.40 -10.96 -2.89
N PHE A 255 -17.21 -10.45 -2.55
CA PHE A 255 -16.65 -10.38 -1.21
C PHE A 255 -16.42 -8.91 -0.85
N ASP A 256 -17.23 -8.38 0.05
CA ASP A 256 -17.25 -6.94 0.37
C ASP A 256 -16.32 -6.56 1.54
N GLU A 257 -16.16 -5.25 1.77
CA GLU A 257 -15.35 -4.72 2.87
C GLU A 257 -15.85 -5.15 4.26
N HIS A 258 -17.13 -5.46 4.41
CA HIS A 258 -17.71 -5.91 5.68
C HIS A 258 -17.27 -7.33 6.01
N LEU A 259 -17.22 -8.22 5.02
CA LEU A 259 -16.64 -9.55 5.18
C LEU A 259 -15.16 -9.46 5.58
N PHE A 260 -14.39 -8.61 4.90
CA PHE A 260 -12.95 -8.45 5.19
C PHE A 260 -12.67 -7.83 6.57
N ALA A 261 -13.63 -7.12 7.16
CA ALA A 261 -13.55 -6.56 8.51
C ALA A 261 -14.04 -7.51 9.61
N ASP A 262 -14.56 -8.69 9.26
CA ASP A 262 -15.12 -9.66 10.21
C ASP A 262 -14.33 -10.97 10.19
N ALA A 263 -13.56 -11.21 11.26
CA ALA A 263 -12.73 -12.41 11.38
C ALA A 263 -13.53 -13.71 11.45
N GLN A 264 -14.69 -13.68 12.10
CA GLN A 264 -15.52 -14.87 12.24
C GLN A 264 -16.11 -15.28 10.90
N ARG A 265 -16.57 -14.31 10.11
CA ARG A 265 -17.12 -14.55 8.77
C ARG A 265 -16.03 -14.85 7.74
N LEU A 266 -14.84 -14.25 7.84
CA LEU A 266 -13.77 -14.46 6.87
C LEU A 266 -12.94 -15.73 7.12
N LEU A 267 -12.68 -16.10 8.37
CA LEU A 267 -11.73 -17.19 8.68
C LEU A 267 -12.36 -18.58 8.69
N ASP A 268 -13.67 -18.70 8.47
CA ASP A 268 -14.35 -19.99 8.36
C ASP A 268 -13.85 -20.82 7.16
N ILE A 269 -13.47 -20.14 6.05
CA ILE A 269 -12.87 -20.77 4.86
C ILE A 269 -11.42 -21.21 5.10
N TRP A 270 -10.75 -20.69 6.12
CA TRP A 270 -9.30 -20.80 6.27
C TRP A 270 -8.75 -22.23 6.18
N PRO A 271 -9.37 -23.26 6.80
CA PRO A 271 -8.85 -24.61 6.73
C PRO A 271 -8.69 -25.11 5.29
N HIS A 272 -9.65 -24.85 4.40
CA HIS A 272 -9.61 -25.32 3.02
C HIS A 272 -8.90 -24.32 2.10
N PHE A 273 -9.07 -23.03 2.35
CA PHE A 273 -8.46 -21.95 1.55
C PHE A 273 -6.93 -21.97 1.64
N SER A 274 -6.38 -22.09 2.86
CA SER A 274 -4.92 -22.10 3.08
C SER A 274 -4.20 -23.22 2.35
N ARG A 275 -4.83 -24.41 2.22
CA ARG A 275 -4.28 -25.57 1.52
C ARG A 275 -4.57 -25.60 0.02
N SER A 276 -5.35 -24.66 -0.49
CA SER A 276 -5.71 -24.62 -1.91
C SER A 276 -4.49 -24.31 -2.79
N PRO A 277 -4.45 -24.78 -4.04
CA PRO A 277 -3.41 -24.39 -5.00
C PRO A 277 -3.33 -22.89 -5.24
N ILE A 278 -4.43 -22.14 -5.04
CA ILE A 278 -4.46 -20.68 -5.15
C ILE A 278 -3.48 -20.04 -4.16
N VAL A 279 -3.41 -20.58 -2.94
CA VAL A 279 -2.50 -20.09 -1.89
C VAL A 279 -1.15 -20.80 -1.94
N GLN A 280 -1.15 -22.13 -2.02
CA GLN A 280 0.07 -22.94 -1.91
C GLN A 280 1.00 -22.79 -3.13
N SER A 281 0.46 -22.50 -4.31
CA SER A 281 1.25 -22.24 -5.53
C SER A 281 1.43 -20.74 -5.80
N PHE A 282 1.12 -19.87 -4.83
CA PHE A 282 1.39 -18.44 -4.92
C PHE A 282 2.89 -18.17 -5.00
N SER A 283 3.27 -17.21 -5.83
CA SER A 283 4.61 -16.61 -5.82
C SER A 283 4.55 -15.14 -6.19
N TRP A 284 5.53 -14.36 -5.78
CA TRP A 284 5.73 -12.99 -6.26
C TRP A 284 6.29 -12.98 -7.69
N SER A 285 6.08 -11.88 -8.42
CA SER A 285 6.59 -11.75 -9.78
C SER A 285 8.12 -11.75 -9.84
N ALA A 286 8.67 -12.09 -10.99
CA ALA A 286 10.12 -11.95 -11.22
C ALA A 286 10.61 -10.51 -11.00
N LEU A 287 9.75 -9.51 -11.24
CA LEU A 287 10.07 -8.10 -11.00
C LEU A 287 10.16 -7.77 -9.50
N VAL A 288 9.25 -8.30 -8.68
CA VAL A 288 9.27 -8.19 -7.21
C VAL A 288 10.47 -8.95 -6.64
N GLU A 289 10.68 -10.20 -7.05
CA GLU A 289 11.78 -11.03 -6.54
C GLU A 289 13.15 -10.45 -6.91
N LEU A 290 13.30 -9.90 -8.12
CA LEU A 290 14.51 -9.18 -8.52
C LEU A 290 14.73 -7.91 -7.67
N ALA A 291 13.67 -7.15 -7.38
CA ALA A 291 13.76 -5.98 -6.51
C ALA A 291 14.20 -6.36 -5.10
N PHE A 292 13.66 -7.46 -4.58
CA PHE A 292 14.05 -8.04 -3.31
C PHE A 292 15.52 -8.46 -3.31
N ASP A 293 15.94 -9.28 -4.29
CA ASP A 293 17.32 -9.80 -4.38
C ASP A 293 18.34 -8.66 -4.50
N ASN A 294 18.07 -7.63 -5.31
CA ASN A 294 18.94 -6.46 -5.45
C ASN A 294 19.05 -5.58 -4.20
N ASN A 295 18.14 -5.75 -3.23
CA ASN A 295 18.07 -4.95 -2.02
C ASN A 295 18.34 -5.75 -0.74
N ARG A 296 18.71 -7.04 -0.82
CA ARG A 296 18.97 -7.90 0.36
C ARG A 296 19.92 -7.24 1.36
N GLU A 297 21.04 -6.71 0.87
CA GLU A 297 22.04 -6.00 1.69
C GLU A 297 21.51 -4.73 2.38
N VAL A 298 20.43 -4.14 1.86
CA VAL A 298 19.83 -2.93 2.45
C VAL A 298 19.12 -3.26 3.75
N PHE A 299 18.40 -4.38 3.85
CA PHE A 299 17.55 -4.68 5.01
C PHE A 299 18.03 -5.84 5.88
N SER A 300 18.81 -6.77 5.33
CA SER A 300 19.41 -7.86 6.07
C SER A 300 20.70 -8.26 5.36
N PRO A 301 21.87 -7.69 5.73
CA PRO A 301 23.14 -8.09 5.16
C PRO A 301 23.29 -9.61 5.22
N VAL A 302 23.23 -10.25 4.06
CA VAL A 302 23.12 -11.71 3.98
C VAL A 302 24.51 -12.32 4.05
N SER A 303 24.58 -13.56 4.52
CA SER A 303 25.79 -14.35 4.30
C SER A 303 26.01 -14.48 2.79
N PRO A 304 27.25 -14.36 2.28
CA PRO A 304 27.54 -14.52 0.84
C PRO A 304 27.16 -15.91 0.29
N PHE A 305 26.74 -16.84 1.14
CA PHE A 305 26.29 -18.19 0.80
C PHE A 305 24.77 -18.34 0.70
N GLU A 306 23.96 -17.33 1.04
CA GLU A 306 22.51 -17.44 0.86
C GLU A 306 22.15 -17.27 -0.63
N PRO A 307 21.51 -18.26 -1.27
CA PRO A 307 21.15 -18.16 -2.67
C PRO A 307 20.13 -17.04 -2.93
N PRO A 308 20.22 -16.35 -4.08
CA PRO A 308 19.20 -15.39 -4.48
C PRO A 308 17.86 -16.13 -4.66
N LEU A 309 16.76 -15.45 -4.38
CA LEU A 309 15.43 -16.06 -4.43
C LEU A 309 15.11 -16.54 -5.85
N SER A 310 15.60 -15.82 -6.85
CA SER A 310 15.55 -16.20 -8.28
C SER A 310 16.16 -17.58 -8.61
N SER A 311 17.01 -18.14 -7.75
CA SER A 311 17.58 -19.48 -7.93
C SER A 311 16.76 -20.61 -7.27
N VAL A 312 15.79 -20.26 -6.42
CA VAL A 312 14.91 -21.24 -5.77
C VAL A 312 13.80 -21.67 -6.74
N PRO A 313 13.54 -22.98 -6.94
CA PRO A 313 12.54 -23.47 -7.87
C PRO A 313 11.13 -22.91 -7.64
N LEU A 314 10.47 -22.50 -8.71
CA LEU A 314 9.08 -22.01 -8.67
C LEU A 314 8.07 -23.09 -8.29
N SER A 315 8.41 -24.37 -8.50
CA SER A 315 7.58 -25.51 -8.12
C SER A 315 7.35 -25.61 -6.62
N GLU A 316 8.17 -24.95 -5.80
CA GLU A 316 7.99 -24.88 -4.34
C GLU A 316 6.86 -23.92 -3.93
N GLY A 317 6.37 -23.07 -4.85
CA GLY A 317 5.23 -22.18 -4.59
C GLY A 317 5.47 -21.28 -3.37
N LEU A 318 4.57 -21.33 -2.40
CA LEU A 318 4.64 -20.52 -1.17
C LEU A 318 5.83 -20.94 -0.26
N ALA A 319 6.20 -22.22 -0.27
CA ALA A 319 7.22 -22.79 0.63
C ALA A 319 8.61 -22.17 0.44
N ARG A 320 8.89 -21.61 -0.74
CA ARG A 320 10.17 -20.97 -1.05
C ARG A 320 10.45 -19.70 -0.24
N TYR A 321 9.43 -19.09 0.38
CA TYR A 321 9.57 -17.85 1.14
C TYR A 321 9.94 -18.11 2.59
N THR A 322 11.12 -18.69 2.79
CA THR A 322 11.63 -19.04 4.12
C THR A 322 11.98 -17.81 4.96
N PRO A 323 11.85 -17.90 6.31
CA PRO A 323 12.24 -16.82 7.21
C PRO A 323 13.71 -16.41 7.07
N ILE A 324 13.98 -15.12 7.20
CA ILE A 324 15.31 -14.50 7.24
C ILE A 324 15.69 -14.32 8.72
N PRO A 325 16.67 -15.09 9.22
CA PRO A 325 17.07 -15.04 10.62
C PRO A 325 17.49 -13.63 11.06
N GLY A 326 17.11 -13.22 12.26
CA GLY A 326 17.47 -11.95 12.87
C GLY A 326 16.73 -10.72 12.31
N LEU A 327 15.85 -10.88 11.30
CA LEU A 327 15.10 -9.77 10.71
C LEU A 327 13.77 -9.50 11.43
N LEU A 328 13.61 -8.28 11.94
CA LEU A 328 12.36 -7.71 12.43
C LEU A 328 11.77 -6.77 11.37
N ALA A 329 10.61 -7.11 10.80
CA ALA A 329 9.88 -6.22 9.91
C ALA A 329 8.75 -5.50 10.67
N LEU A 330 8.62 -4.18 10.45
CA LEU A 330 7.63 -3.32 11.10
C LEU A 330 6.76 -2.66 10.04
N HIS A 331 5.46 -2.97 9.99
CA HIS A 331 4.53 -2.24 9.14
C HIS A 331 3.89 -1.08 9.88
N ILE A 332 4.31 0.14 9.53
CA ILE A 332 3.90 1.36 10.21
C ILE A 332 3.19 2.29 9.23
N ARG A 333 1.85 2.34 9.35
CA ARG A 333 1.01 3.26 8.57
C ARG A 333 1.09 4.68 9.12
N ARG A 334 1.31 5.63 8.22
CA ARG A 334 1.44 7.09 8.43
C ARG A 334 0.60 7.83 7.39
N GLY A 335 0.91 9.11 7.16
CA GLY A 335 0.27 9.92 6.12
C GLY A 335 -1.25 10.03 6.32
N ASP A 336 -2.00 9.64 5.29
CA ASP A 336 -3.46 9.59 5.23
C ASP A 336 -4.10 8.76 6.36
N PHE A 337 -3.36 7.78 6.90
CA PHE A 337 -3.89 6.83 7.87
C PHE A 337 -4.25 7.46 9.22
N ARG A 338 -3.75 8.65 9.54
CA ARG A 338 -4.12 9.35 10.78
C ARG A 338 -5.63 9.63 10.84
N GLY A 339 -6.19 10.19 9.77
CA GLY A 339 -7.62 10.46 9.68
C GLY A 339 -8.41 9.15 9.68
N HIS A 340 -7.92 8.14 8.97
CA HIS A 340 -8.54 6.82 8.96
C HIS A 340 -8.65 6.20 10.37
N CYS A 341 -7.58 6.22 11.17
CA CYS A 341 -7.59 5.68 12.54
C CYS A 341 -8.61 6.37 13.45
N TYR A 342 -8.73 7.70 13.41
CA TYR A 342 -9.58 8.43 14.36
C TYR A 342 -10.98 8.73 13.83
N ASP A 343 -11.09 9.16 12.58
CA ASP A 343 -12.34 9.66 11.99
C ASP A 343 -13.19 8.54 11.39
N VAL A 344 -12.58 7.37 11.13
CA VAL A 344 -13.28 6.18 10.61
C VAL A 344 -13.27 5.07 11.65
N LEU A 345 -12.10 4.50 11.95
CA LEU A 345 -11.99 3.27 12.76
C LEU A 345 -12.44 3.50 14.20
N ALA A 346 -11.86 4.48 14.91
CA ALA A 346 -12.24 4.78 16.29
C ALA A 346 -13.69 5.28 16.42
N ARG A 347 -14.17 6.07 15.45
CA ARG A 347 -15.56 6.57 15.45
C ARG A 347 -16.57 5.43 15.30
N ARG A 348 -16.28 4.46 14.43
CA ARG A 348 -17.18 3.33 14.13
C ARG A 348 -16.88 2.06 14.92
N SER A 349 -15.91 2.10 15.83
CA SER A 349 -15.50 0.95 16.63
C SER A 349 -15.10 -0.27 15.79
N ILE A 350 -14.46 -0.03 14.63
CA ILE A 350 -14.00 -1.10 13.73
C ILE A 350 -12.72 -1.73 14.30
N GLY A 351 -12.68 -3.06 14.38
CA GLY A 351 -11.54 -3.83 14.89
C GLY A 351 -10.49 -4.15 13.83
N TYR A 352 -9.61 -5.10 14.17
CA TYR A 352 -8.63 -5.64 13.22
C TYR A 352 -9.31 -6.27 12.01
N THR A 353 -8.65 -6.22 10.85
CA THR A 353 -9.15 -6.90 9.64
C THR A 353 -9.12 -8.42 9.84
N GLY A 354 -9.91 -9.16 9.07
CA GLY A 354 -10.12 -10.60 9.31
C GLY A 354 -8.82 -11.42 9.29
N PHE A 355 -7.96 -11.24 8.28
CA PHE A 355 -6.65 -11.91 8.23
C PHE A 355 -5.61 -11.41 9.26
N ASN A 356 -5.90 -10.34 10.00
CA ASN A 356 -5.09 -9.93 11.17
C ASN A 356 -5.63 -10.50 12.49
N SER A 357 -6.68 -11.33 12.44
CA SER A 357 -7.47 -11.72 13.62
C SER A 357 -7.57 -13.24 13.79
N PHE A 358 -6.59 -13.99 13.28
CA PHE A 358 -6.50 -15.43 13.52
C PHE A 358 -6.50 -15.72 15.03
N PRO A 359 -7.31 -16.67 15.52
CA PRO A 359 -7.37 -16.98 16.95
C PRO A 359 -6.03 -17.37 17.58
N SER A 360 -5.11 -17.94 16.79
CA SER A 360 -3.78 -18.34 17.24
C SER A 360 -2.78 -17.19 17.39
N LEU A 361 -3.11 -15.99 16.90
CA LEU A 361 -2.21 -14.83 17.03
C LEU A 361 -2.16 -14.34 18.47
N PRO A 362 -0.97 -13.91 18.94
CA PRO A 362 -0.76 -13.52 20.33
C PRO A 362 -1.40 -12.19 20.69
N ASP A 363 -1.42 -11.23 19.75
CA ASP A 363 -1.94 -9.90 19.97
C ASP A 363 -3.35 -9.80 19.39
N ARG A 364 -4.32 -9.46 20.23
CA ARG A 364 -5.74 -9.41 19.89
C ARG A 364 -6.29 -8.01 20.06
N TRP A 365 -7.34 -7.73 19.30
CA TRP A 365 -8.11 -6.50 19.44
C TRP A 365 -9.33 -6.76 20.31
N ASP A 366 -9.35 -6.15 21.49
CA ASP A 366 -10.49 -6.19 22.40
C ASP A 366 -10.91 -4.75 22.72
N LEU A 367 -12.16 -4.41 22.40
CA LEU A 367 -12.75 -3.10 22.68
C LEU A 367 -13.80 -3.26 23.80
N PRO A 368 -13.58 -2.69 24.99
CA PRO A 368 -14.57 -2.72 26.07
C PRO A 368 -15.86 -1.99 25.68
N ASP A 369 -17.02 -2.55 26.06
CA ASP A 369 -18.35 -2.01 25.71
C ASP A 369 -18.59 -0.62 26.32
N ASP A 370 -18.04 -0.36 27.50
CA ASP A 370 -18.22 0.87 28.29
C ASP A 370 -17.04 1.85 28.17
N ILE A 371 -16.17 1.67 27.17
CA ILE A 371 -14.97 2.49 27.01
C ILE A 371 -15.29 3.97 26.78
N SER A 372 -14.63 4.85 27.54
CA SER A 372 -14.77 6.29 27.36
C SER A 372 -14.26 6.73 25.99
N HIS A 373 -14.77 7.84 25.46
CA HIS A 373 -14.28 8.39 24.18
C HIS A 373 -12.76 8.67 24.21
N GLY A 374 -12.24 9.15 25.34
CA GLY A 374 -10.81 9.43 25.52
C GLY A 374 -9.97 8.16 25.49
N ASP A 375 -10.40 7.15 26.25
CA ASP A 375 -9.70 5.86 26.35
C ASP A 375 -9.76 5.08 25.04
N LYS A 376 -10.90 5.13 24.34
CA LYS A 376 -11.04 4.57 22.99
C LYS A 376 -10.02 5.20 22.05
N ARG A 377 -9.95 6.54 22.03
CA ARG A 377 -8.97 7.23 21.19
C ARG A 377 -7.54 6.82 21.53
N ALA A 378 -7.19 6.71 22.81
CA ALA A 378 -5.86 6.27 23.24
C ALA A 378 -5.57 4.80 22.86
N LEU A 379 -6.56 3.91 22.92
CA LEU A 379 -6.45 2.54 22.45
C LEU A 379 -6.16 2.49 20.94
N TYR A 380 -6.95 3.20 20.12
CA TYR A 380 -6.67 3.30 18.69
C TYR A 380 -5.34 3.97 18.39
N THR A 381 -4.88 4.95 19.17
CA THR A 381 -3.52 5.49 19.02
C THR A 381 -2.48 4.38 19.14
N ARG A 382 -2.55 3.55 20.20
CA ARG A 382 -1.56 2.48 20.44
C ARG A 382 -1.52 1.44 19.32
N HIS A 383 -2.68 0.96 18.88
CA HIS A 383 -2.74 -0.14 17.89
C HIS A 383 -2.74 0.32 16.42
N CYS A 384 -3.31 1.50 16.12
CA CYS A 384 -3.51 1.97 14.74
C CYS A 384 -2.46 3.00 14.31
N PHE A 385 -2.10 3.94 15.19
CA PHE A 385 -1.22 5.07 14.86
C PHE A 385 -0.22 5.39 16.00
N PRO A 386 0.59 4.42 16.45
CA PRO A 386 1.47 4.62 17.60
C PRO A 386 2.51 5.69 17.30
N ASP A 387 2.93 6.47 18.30
CA ASP A 387 4.05 7.39 18.14
C ASP A 387 5.41 6.66 18.19
N ILE A 388 6.50 7.41 18.08
CA ILE A 388 7.85 6.82 18.03
C ILE A 388 8.19 6.12 19.36
N ASP A 389 7.81 6.70 20.50
CA ASP A 389 8.16 6.14 21.80
C ASP A 389 7.41 4.84 22.05
N MET A 390 6.11 4.80 21.69
CA MET A 390 5.29 3.58 21.70
C MET A 390 5.87 2.50 20.79
N ILE A 391 6.32 2.85 19.58
CA ILE A 391 6.96 1.89 18.66
C ILE A 391 8.23 1.32 19.28
N VAL A 392 9.11 2.17 19.81
CA VAL A 392 10.37 1.74 20.42
C VAL A 392 10.10 0.83 21.62
N GLU A 393 9.14 1.19 22.47
CA GLU A 393 8.73 0.35 23.60
C GLU A 393 8.22 -1.01 23.12
N ARG A 394 7.35 -1.04 22.12
CA ARG A 394 6.80 -2.27 21.57
C ARG A 394 7.88 -3.17 20.96
N VAL A 395 8.83 -2.60 20.23
CA VAL A 395 9.98 -3.32 19.67
C VAL A 395 10.81 -3.97 20.78
N GLU A 396 11.05 -3.26 21.89
CA GLU A 396 11.80 -3.82 23.01
C GLU A 396 11.04 -4.95 23.73
N GLN A 397 9.73 -4.82 23.91
CA GLN A 397 8.91 -5.90 24.44
C GLN A 397 9.02 -7.17 23.58
N ILE A 398 8.95 -7.02 22.26
CA ILE A 398 9.00 -8.14 21.31
C ILE A 398 10.34 -8.86 21.36
N ARG A 399 11.45 -8.15 21.51
CA ARG A 399 12.79 -8.75 21.62
C ARG A 399 12.96 -9.69 22.82
N HIS A 400 12.12 -9.53 23.85
CA HIS A 400 12.13 -10.38 25.04
C HIS A 400 11.09 -11.51 24.98
N GLN A 401 10.40 -11.67 23.85
CA GLN A 401 9.37 -12.68 23.65
C GLN A 401 9.85 -13.75 22.66
N GLN A 402 9.08 -14.85 22.58
CA GLN A 402 9.36 -15.94 21.65
C GLN A 402 9.45 -15.45 20.20
N HIS A 403 10.45 -15.92 19.46
CA HIS A 403 10.84 -15.48 18.12
C HIS A 403 11.38 -14.04 18.04
N GLY A 404 11.47 -13.35 19.18
CA GLY A 404 12.18 -12.10 19.35
C GLY A 404 13.67 -12.28 19.64
N GLU A 405 14.12 -13.51 19.88
CA GLU A 405 15.51 -13.78 20.20
C GLU A 405 16.42 -13.50 18.99
N GLN A 406 17.61 -12.96 19.25
CA GLN A 406 18.65 -12.73 18.24
C GLN A 406 18.24 -11.80 17.08
N LEU A 407 17.17 -11.02 17.24
CA LEU A 407 16.84 -9.96 16.30
C LEU A 407 18.00 -8.93 16.25
N SER A 408 18.56 -8.74 15.06
CA SER A 408 19.72 -7.88 14.81
C SER A 408 19.48 -6.84 13.72
N HIS A 409 18.43 -7.01 12.92
CA HIS A 409 18.08 -6.12 11.81
C HIS A 409 16.63 -5.65 11.93
N ILE A 410 16.37 -4.37 11.61
CA ILE A 410 15.03 -3.83 11.47
C ILE A 410 14.78 -3.40 10.02
N TYR A 411 13.62 -3.77 9.50
CA TYR A 411 13.06 -3.20 8.28
C TYR A 411 11.73 -2.49 8.54
N ILE A 412 11.64 -1.21 8.19
CA ILE A 412 10.46 -0.37 8.41
C ILE A 412 9.67 -0.20 7.10
N MET A 413 8.52 -0.87 6.99
CA MET A 413 7.58 -0.66 5.90
C MET A 413 6.69 0.53 6.21
N THR A 414 6.80 1.64 5.46
CA THR A 414 6.03 2.85 5.80
C THR A 414 5.82 3.82 4.65
N ASN A 415 4.66 4.48 4.64
CA ASN A 415 4.37 5.67 3.84
C ASN A 415 4.76 6.99 4.56
N GLY A 416 5.46 6.92 5.69
CA GLY A 416 5.95 8.08 6.45
C GLY A 416 6.88 9.00 5.66
N SER A 417 7.00 10.25 6.12
CA SER A 417 7.94 11.22 5.55
C SER A 417 9.40 10.82 5.87
N PRO A 418 10.37 11.20 5.03
CA PRO A 418 11.78 10.90 5.29
C PRO A 418 12.27 11.40 6.66
N SER A 419 11.82 12.58 7.08
CA SER A 419 12.17 13.16 8.38
C SER A 419 11.60 12.37 9.56
N TRP A 420 10.38 11.84 9.43
CA TRP A 420 9.79 10.98 10.47
C TRP A 420 10.51 9.63 10.55
N VAL A 421 10.83 9.02 9.41
CA VAL A 421 11.59 7.76 9.35
C VAL A 421 12.96 7.93 9.99
N SER A 422 13.68 9.01 9.68
CA SER A 422 14.99 9.30 10.28
C SER A 422 14.92 9.42 11.81
N LYS A 423 13.89 10.08 12.35
CA LYS A 423 13.68 10.17 13.81
C LYS A 423 13.41 8.81 14.44
N LEU A 424 12.59 7.97 13.79
CA LEU A 424 12.33 6.61 14.28
C LEU A 424 13.60 5.76 14.29
N LYS A 425 14.37 5.77 13.19
CA LYS A 425 15.66 5.06 13.12
C LYS A 425 16.59 5.48 14.27
N ALA A 426 16.75 6.78 14.49
CA ALA A 426 17.58 7.31 15.57
C ALA A 426 17.10 6.86 16.96
N ALA A 427 15.78 6.84 17.19
CA ALA A 427 15.21 6.40 18.45
C ALA A 427 15.46 4.89 18.70
N LEU A 428 15.29 4.05 17.68
CA LEU A 428 15.58 2.61 17.75
C LEU A 428 17.07 2.34 18.00
N THR A 429 17.98 3.03 17.29
CA THR A 429 19.44 2.93 17.50
C THR A 429 19.84 3.34 18.92
N LYS A 430 19.18 4.35 19.49
CA LYS A 430 19.47 4.78 20.88
C LYS A 430 19.06 3.72 21.90
N LYS A 431 18.00 2.96 21.62
CA LYS A 431 17.45 1.97 22.54
C LYS A 431 18.21 0.65 22.53
N HIS A 432 18.65 0.20 21.36
CA HIS A 432 19.38 -1.06 21.20
C HIS A 432 20.42 -0.99 20.07
N SER A 433 21.49 -1.77 20.22
CA SER A 433 22.58 -1.92 19.24
C SER A 433 22.17 -2.83 18.09
N TRP A 434 21.28 -2.34 17.22
CA TRP A 434 20.95 -3.00 15.96
C TRP A 434 22.13 -2.99 14.99
N THR A 435 22.36 -4.11 14.30
CA THR A 435 23.36 -4.19 13.23
C THR A 435 22.95 -3.32 12.05
N ASN A 436 21.65 -3.31 11.71
CA ASN A 436 21.12 -2.50 10.61
C ASN A 436 19.67 -2.06 10.87
N ILE A 437 19.31 -0.85 10.42
CA ILE A 437 17.94 -0.33 10.43
C ILE A 437 17.64 0.33 9.08
N ALA A 438 16.79 -0.33 8.29
CA ALA A 438 16.37 0.11 6.98
C ALA A 438 14.86 0.34 6.89
N SER A 439 14.40 0.87 5.77
CA SER A 439 13.00 1.16 5.49
C SER A 439 12.69 1.09 4.00
N SER A 440 11.40 1.14 3.65
CA SER A 440 10.95 1.25 2.24
C SER A 440 11.57 2.42 1.48
N ARG A 441 12.04 3.46 2.20
CA ARG A 441 12.69 4.64 1.60
C ARG A 441 14.15 4.41 1.21
N ASP A 442 14.79 3.38 1.77
CA ASP A 442 16.19 3.05 1.50
C ASP A 442 16.34 2.04 0.36
N LEU A 443 15.23 1.43 -0.09
CA LEU A 443 15.25 0.53 -1.23
C LEU A 443 15.68 1.26 -2.51
N MET A 444 16.63 0.66 -3.22
CA MET A 444 17.06 1.05 -4.55
C MET A 444 16.17 0.36 -5.57
N LEU A 445 15.14 1.07 -6.04
CA LEU A 445 14.16 0.58 -7.00
C LEU A 445 14.33 1.29 -8.34
N ASN A 446 14.29 0.52 -9.43
CA ASN A 446 14.20 1.10 -10.77
C ASN A 446 12.77 1.67 -11.02
N PRO A 447 12.56 2.41 -12.13
CA PRO A 447 11.26 3.02 -12.41
C PRO A 447 10.07 2.05 -12.48
N GLU A 448 10.25 0.82 -12.99
CA GLU A 448 9.22 -0.24 -12.98
C GLU A 448 8.95 -0.74 -11.56
N GLN A 449 9.98 -1.02 -10.78
CA GLN A 449 9.82 -1.55 -9.42
C GLN A 449 9.15 -0.55 -8.47
N LYS A 450 9.26 0.75 -8.73
CA LYS A 450 8.74 1.81 -7.85
C LYS A 450 7.22 1.75 -7.64
N TYR A 451 6.44 1.37 -8.64
CA TYR A 451 4.97 1.36 -8.55
C TYR A 451 4.40 0.02 -8.05
N ILE A 452 5.28 -0.96 -7.84
CA ILE A 452 4.97 -2.25 -7.19
C ILE A 452 5.69 -2.40 -5.85
N ALA A 453 6.31 -1.34 -5.33
CA ALA A 453 7.18 -1.37 -4.15
C ALA A 453 6.49 -1.96 -2.89
N GLN A 454 5.17 -1.78 -2.78
CA GLN A 454 4.36 -2.38 -1.72
C GLN A 454 4.43 -3.91 -1.70
N ALA A 455 4.57 -4.56 -2.86
CA ALA A 455 4.74 -6.01 -2.94
C ALA A 455 6.14 -6.44 -2.48
N VAL A 456 7.16 -5.61 -2.73
CA VAL A 456 8.54 -5.83 -2.22
C VAL A 456 8.55 -5.72 -0.69
N ASP A 457 7.93 -4.68 -0.14
CA ASP A 457 7.72 -4.53 1.30
C ASP A 457 7.05 -5.80 1.89
N MET A 458 5.96 -6.25 1.27
CA MET A 458 5.23 -7.44 1.71
C MET A 458 6.07 -8.71 1.66
N LEU A 459 6.88 -8.91 0.61
CA LEU A 459 7.79 -10.06 0.51
C LEU A 459 8.86 -10.01 1.64
N ILE A 460 9.43 -8.85 1.94
CA ILE A 460 10.38 -8.70 3.05
C ILE A 460 9.72 -9.08 4.39
N ALA A 461 8.50 -8.60 4.64
CA ALA A 461 7.78 -8.91 5.86
C ALA A 461 7.26 -10.34 5.96
N GLN A 462 6.81 -10.91 4.84
CA GLN A 462 6.44 -12.32 4.75
C GLN A 462 7.62 -13.18 5.20
N ARG A 463 8.83 -12.85 4.78
CA ARG A 463 10.06 -13.56 5.12
C ARG A 463 10.73 -13.09 6.41
N ALA A 464 10.24 -12.10 7.14
CA ALA A 464 10.91 -11.68 8.37
C ALA A 464 10.87 -12.79 9.44
N GLN A 465 11.91 -12.92 10.27
CA GLN A 465 11.84 -13.80 11.44
C GLN A 465 10.64 -13.40 12.30
N THR A 466 10.53 -12.10 12.61
CA THR A 466 9.37 -11.54 13.31
C THR A 466 8.78 -10.38 12.54
N PHE A 467 7.45 -10.35 12.44
CA PHE A 467 6.70 -9.29 11.76
C PHE A 467 5.76 -8.59 12.73
N VAL A 468 5.82 -7.25 12.79
CA VAL A 468 4.89 -6.40 13.55
C VAL A 468 3.93 -5.72 12.59
N ALA A 469 2.70 -6.23 12.57
CA ALA A 469 1.61 -5.81 11.71
C ALA A 469 0.85 -4.60 12.30
N ASN A 470 0.29 -3.78 11.40
CA ASN A 470 -0.84 -2.92 11.75
C ASN A 470 -2.14 -3.71 11.54
N GLY A 471 -2.84 -4.05 12.63
CA GLY A 471 -4.01 -4.93 12.60
C GLY A 471 -5.21 -4.38 11.83
N PHE A 472 -5.26 -3.06 11.62
CA PHE A 472 -6.29 -2.39 10.83
C PHE A 472 -5.95 -2.29 9.34
N SER A 473 -4.76 -2.72 8.94
CA SER A 473 -4.32 -2.64 7.55
C SER A 473 -4.47 -3.99 6.86
N THR A 474 -5.25 -4.01 5.78
CA THR A 474 -5.38 -5.15 4.86
C THR A 474 -4.04 -5.55 4.23
N LEU A 475 -3.12 -4.61 4.00
CA LEU A 475 -1.76 -4.91 3.56
C LEU A 475 -1.04 -5.81 4.58
N SER A 476 -1.13 -5.50 5.89
CA SER A 476 -0.60 -6.40 6.92
C SER A 476 -1.35 -7.73 6.91
N GLY A 477 -2.68 -7.68 6.79
CA GLY A 477 -3.54 -8.87 6.79
C GLY A 477 -3.11 -9.87 5.73
N MET A 478 -2.77 -9.41 4.53
CA MET A 478 -2.25 -10.29 3.48
C MET A 478 -0.86 -10.85 3.78
N VAL A 479 0.03 -10.10 4.43
CA VAL A 479 1.32 -10.64 4.92
C VAL A 479 1.06 -11.71 5.98
N VAL A 480 0.15 -11.46 6.94
CA VAL A 480 -0.22 -12.43 7.97
C VAL A 480 -0.83 -13.68 7.34
N MET A 481 -1.75 -13.54 6.38
CA MET A 481 -2.33 -14.65 5.63
C MET A 481 -1.25 -15.51 4.98
N LEU A 482 -0.29 -14.90 4.27
CA LEU A 482 0.79 -15.65 3.62
C LEU A 482 1.72 -16.33 4.62
N ARG A 483 2.02 -15.69 5.75
CA ARG A 483 2.83 -16.30 6.84
C ARG A 483 2.11 -17.50 7.47
N MET A 484 0.83 -17.36 7.76
CA MET A 484 0.00 -18.43 8.32
C MET A 484 -0.15 -19.61 7.35
N ALA A 485 -0.32 -19.34 6.04
CA ALA A 485 -0.38 -20.39 5.02
C ALA A 485 0.97 -21.08 4.78
N ASN A 486 2.08 -20.38 5.02
CA ASN A 486 3.43 -20.93 4.98
C ASN A 486 3.87 -21.55 6.32
N GLU A 487 2.90 -21.83 7.20
CA GLU A 487 3.09 -22.48 8.50
C GLU A 487 4.13 -21.78 9.41
N MET A 488 4.30 -20.46 9.25
CA MET A 488 5.13 -19.70 10.19
C MET A 488 4.47 -19.72 11.57
N PRO A 489 5.25 -19.86 12.66
CA PRO A 489 4.70 -19.85 14.01
C PRO A 489 3.87 -18.58 14.26
N PRO A 490 2.63 -18.67 14.75
CA PRO A 490 1.79 -17.49 15.01
C PRO A 490 2.44 -16.48 15.96
N SER A 491 3.26 -16.95 16.91
CA SER A 491 4.03 -16.11 17.84
C SER A 491 5.09 -15.24 17.15
N ALA A 492 5.50 -15.59 15.92
CA ALA A 492 6.39 -14.78 15.09
C ALA A 492 5.66 -13.64 14.34
N THR A 493 4.35 -13.53 14.49
CA THR A 493 3.53 -12.42 13.99
C THR A 493 2.91 -11.68 15.16
N ARG A 494 3.29 -10.41 15.30
CA ARG A 494 2.85 -9.51 16.36
C ARG A 494 2.05 -8.36 15.76
N HIS A 495 1.33 -7.65 16.61
CA HIS A 495 0.63 -6.41 16.26
C HIS A 495 1.04 -5.27 17.20
N TRP A 496 0.82 -4.02 16.77
CA TRP A 496 1.01 -2.82 17.58
C TRP A 496 0.13 -2.81 18.82
#